data_AF-A0A1H6SKG7-F1
#
_entry.id   AF-A0A1H6SKG7-F1
#
_cell.length_a   1.000
_cell.length_b   1.000
_cell.length_c   1.000
_cell.angle_alpha   90.00
_cell.angle_beta   90.00
_cell.angle_gamma   90.00
#
_symmetry.space_group_name_H-M   'P 1'
#
loop_
_entity.id
_entity.type
_entity.pdbx_description
1 polymer ?
#
loop_
_entity_poly.entity_id
_entity_poly.type
_entity_poly.pdbx_seq_one_letter_code
_entity_poly.pdbx_strand_id
1 'polypeptide(L)'
;MIKTNLKNVFNELKRNDISKEKITVSGELFNVKQLKVLYDLVAKNKEMLNYIEVEIRCFLSRRKALIVLLEEDYWDKISYNFTNLNKYEYLASQRFELTNKEKRDLDTPEKVHPKNPCIYFNKEGMSLKKHQYKKALNGILDTPFYFFEVEKAIETLRATRKKMEDNDC
;
A
#
# COMPACT_ATOMS: atom_id res chain seq x y z
N MET A 1 -16.32 22.97 1.54
CA MET A 1 -16.07 21.66 0.89
C MET A 1 -14.98 20.94 1.66
N ILE A 2 -15.33 19.93 2.46
CA ILE A 2 -14.37 19.22 3.32
C ILE A 2 -13.66 18.17 2.46
N LYS A 3 -12.43 18.46 2.04
CA LYS A 3 -11.55 17.51 1.32
C LYS A 3 -10.81 16.65 2.33
N THR A 4 -11.42 15.58 2.83
CA THR A 4 -10.73 14.68 3.75
C THR A 4 -10.19 13.46 3.00
N ASN A 5 -8.88 13.33 3.00
CA ASN A 5 -8.17 12.15 2.54
C ASN A 5 -8.52 10.95 3.44
N LEU A 6 -9.04 9.86 2.88
CA LEU A 6 -9.34 8.61 3.60
C LEU A 6 -8.16 8.14 4.48
N LYS A 7 -6.92 8.36 4.03
CA LYS A 7 -5.70 8.08 4.81
C LYS A 7 -5.58 8.91 6.09
N ASN A 8 -6.01 10.17 6.07
CA ASN A 8 -6.01 11.02 7.26
C ASN A 8 -7.06 10.53 8.26
N VAL A 9 -8.20 10.05 7.78
CA VAL A 9 -9.22 9.38 8.61
C VAL A 9 -8.62 8.14 9.28
N PHE A 10 -8.00 7.24 8.50
CA PHE A 10 -7.36 6.04 9.06
C PHE A 10 -6.21 6.33 10.03
N ASN A 11 -5.41 7.38 9.77
CA ASN A 11 -4.32 7.77 10.65
C ASN A 11 -4.82 8.36 11.98
N GLU A 12 -5.88 9.19 11.96
CA GLU A 12 -6.49 9.74 13.17
C GLU A 12 -7.19 8.65 14.00
N LEU A 13 -7.86 7.69 13.37
CA LEU A 13 -8.45 6.53 14.06
C LEU A 13 -7.39 5.71 14.82
N LYS A 14 -6.21 5.53 14.22
CA LYS A 14 -5.08 4.79 14.82
C LYS A 14 -4.40 5.58 15.95
N ARG A 15 -4.46 6.92 15.90
CA ARG A 15 -3.88 7.82 16.91
C ARG A 15 -4.70 7.84 18.21
N ASN A 16 -6.00 7.58 18.10
CA ASN A 16 -6.96 7.65 19.21
C ASN A 16 -7.37 6.25 19.75
N ASP A 17 -6.63 5.21 19.38
CA ASP A 17 -6.86 3.81 19.82
C ASP A 17 -8.30 3.31 19.57
N ILE A 18 -8.95 3.85 18.53
CA ILE A 18 -10.27 3.40 18.10
C ILE A 18 -10.06 2.06 17.39
N SER A 19 -10.48 0.98 18.05
CA SER A 19 -10.36 -0.38 17.54
C SER A 19 -11.01 -0.49 16.15
N LYS A 20 -10.24 -1.08 15.23
CA LYS A 20 -10.37 -1.19 13.76
C LYS A 20 -11.67 -1.85 13.23
N GLU A 21 -12.82 -1.63 13.82
CA GLU A 21 -14.05 -2.31 13.39
C GLU A 21 -15.08 -1.39 12.78
N LYS A 22 -15.06 -0.07 13.06
CA LYS A 22 -16.17 0.83 12.75
C LYS A 22 -15.67 2.25 12.44
N ILE A 23 -16.02 2.79 11.27
CA ILE A 23 -15.72 4.13 10.77
C ILE A 23 -17.02 4.90 10.65
N THR A 24 -17.09 6.08 11.25
CA THR A 24 -18.30 6.90 11.16
C THR A 24 -18.24 7.85 9.95
N VAL A 25 -19.19 7.76 9.03
CA VAL A 25 -19.38 8.69 7.91
C VAL A 25 -20.71 9.41 8.12
N SER A 26 -20.67 10.72 8.34
CA SER A 26 -21.87 11.56 8.59
C SER A 26 -22.76 11.07 9.75
N GLY A 27 -22.17 10.49 10.80
CA GLY A 27 -22.89 9.93 11.95
C GLY A 27 -23.20 8.43 11.84
N GLU A 28 -23.03 7.83 10.66
CA GLU A 28 -23.33 6.43 10.39
C GLU A 28 -22.09 5.54 10.45
N LEU A 29 -22.19 4.37 11.08
CA LEU A 29 -21.07 3.47 11.35
C LEU A 29 -20.85 2.42 10.24
N PHE A 30 -19.64 2.35 9.70
CA PHE A 30 -19.23 1.45 8.63
C PHE A 30 -18.03 0.59 9.03
N ASN A 31 -18.15 -0.72 8.92
CA ASN A 31 -17.01 -1.64 9.04
C ASN A 31 -16.24 -1.78 7.71
N VAL A 32 -15.06 -2.42 7.77
CA VAL A 32 -14.18 -2.61 6.60
C VAL A 32 -14.88 -3.33 5.44
N LYS A 33 -15.73 -4.32 5.72
CA LYS A 33 -16.49 -5.02 4.66
C LYS A 33 -17.48 -4.08 3.99
N GLN A 34 -18.19 -3.26 4.76
CA GLN A 34 -19.13 -2.26 4.24
C GLN A 34 -18.40 -1.20 3.40
N LEU A 35 -17.23 -0.73 3.83
CA LEU A 35 -16.39 0.18 3.05
C LEU A 35 -15.89 -0.43 1.75
N LYS A 36 -15.54 -1.73 1.75
CA LYS A 36 -15.19 -2.46 0.53
C LYS A 36 -16.38 -2.54 -0.42
N VAL A 37 -17.57 -2.89 0.08
CA VAL A 37 -18.80 -2.92 -0.74
C VAL A 37 -19.09 -1.55 -1.34
N LEU A 38 -18.93 -0.48 -0.56
CA LEU A 38 -19.15 0.89 -1.01
C LEU A 38 -18.11 1.31 -2.07
N TYR A 39 -16.84 0.97 -1.86
CA TYR A 39 -15.78 1.17 -2.85
C TYR A 39 -16.06 0.40 -4.14
N ASP A 40 -16.38 -0.89 -4.05
CA ASP A 40 -16.69 -1.75 -5.20
C ASP A 40 -17.93 -1.22 -5.95
N LEU A 41 -18.94 -0.75 -5.23
CA LEU A 41 -20.16 -0.16 -5.80
C LEU A 41 -19.84 1.13 -6.57
N VAL A 42 -19.07 2.04 -5.99
CA VAL A 42 -18.66 3.30 -6.63
C VAL A 42 -17.73 3.03 -7.83
N ALA A 43 -16.80 2.10 -7.70
CA ALA A 43 -15.87 1.73 -8.76
C ALA A 43 -16.58 1.05 -9.95
N LYS A 44 -17.55 0.16 -9.68
CA LYS A 44 -18.31 -0.58 -10.71
C LYS A 44 -19.42 0.25 -11.35
N ASN A 45 -20.06 1.16 -10.61
CA ASN A 45 -21.17 1.97 -11.11
C ASN A 45 -20.74 3.40 -11.47
N LYS A 46 -19.49 3.55 -11.93
CA LYS A 46 -18.90 4.83 -12.31
C LYS A 46 -19.78 5.61 -13.29
N GLU A 47 -20.46 4.91 -14.21
CA GLU A 47 -21.37 5.51 -15.19
C GLU A 47 -22.67 6.08 -14.59
N MET A 48 -23.24 5.42 -13.56
CA MET A 48 -24.39 5.96 -12.83
C MET A 48 -24.04 7.21 -12.03
N LEU A 49 -22.77 7.36 -11.68
CA LEU A 49 -22.21 8.52 -11.00
C LEU A 49 -21.72 9.58 -12.00
N ASN A 50 -21.97 9.46 -13.31
CA ASN A 50 -21.51 10.46 -14.30
C ASN A 50 -22.05 11.90 -14.03
N TYR A 51 -23.11 12.05 -13.24
CA TYR A 51 -23.64 13.35 -12.80
C TYR A 51 -23.11 13.81 -11.43
N ILE A 52 -22.22 13.03 -10.81
CA ILE A 52 -21.58 13.29 -9.53
C ILE A 52 -20.08 13.06 -9.72
N GLU A 53 -19.28 14.12 -9.70
CA GLU A 53 -17.83 14.00 -9.85
C GLU A 53 -17.22 13.31 -8.61
N VAL A 54 -17.09 11.98 -8.65
CA VAL A 54 -16.50 11.17 -7.57
C VAL A 54 -15.05 10.84 -7.94
N GLU A 55 -14.12 11.59 -7.37
CA GLU A 55 -12.68 11.33 -7.51
C GLU A 55 -12.16 10.54 -6.31
N ILE A 56 -11.86 9.25 -6.49
CA ILE A 56 -11.20 8.44 -5.46
C ILE A 56 -9.68 8.57 -5.64
N ARG A 57 -9.03 9.30 -4.74
CA ARG A 57 -7.57 9.47 -4.75
C ARG A 57 -6.88 8.53 -3.77
N CYS A 58 -6.04 7.63 -4.27
CA CYS A 58 -5.23 6.72 -3.45
C CYS A 58 -3.89 7.35 -3.07
N PHE A 59 -3.69 7.70 -1.79
CA PHE A 59 -2.49 8.38 -1.34
C PHE A 59 -1.41 7.43 -0.78
N LEU A 60 -0.30 7.28 -1.48
CA LEU A 60 0.83 6.46 -1.02
C LEU A 60 2.12 7.26 -0.90
N SER A 61 3.04 6.79 -0.04
CA SER A 61 4.43 7.23 -0.18
C SER A 61 5.05 6.52 -1.38
N ARG A 62 6.09 7.10 -1.99
CA ARG A 62 6.81 6.47 -3.10
C ARG A 62 7.20 5.01 -2.81
N ARG A 63 7.79 4.74 -1.63
CA ARG A 63 8.12 3.36 -1.23
C ARG A 63 6.92 2.41 -1.30
N LYS A 64 5.78 2.80 -0.74
CA LYS A 64 4.60 1.92 -0.72
C LYS A 64 4.01 1.70 -2.11
N ALA A 65 3.92 2.76 -2.92
CA ALA A 65 3.44 2.67 -4.30
C ALA A 65 4.30 1.72 -5.13
N LEU A 66 5.62 1.83 -5.01
CA LEU A 66 6.54 0.95 -5.72
C LEU A 66 6.48 -0.49 -5.19
N ILE A 67 6.39 -0.72 -3.87
CA ILE A 67 6.20 -2.08 -3.32
C ILE A 67 4.98 -2.76 -3.95
N VAL A 68 3.85 -2.05 -4.02
CA VAL A 68 2.60 -2.58 -4.60
C VAL A 68 2.81 -3.00 -6.05
N LEU A 69 3.31 -2.10 -6.89
CA LEU A 69 3.49 -2.38 -8.32
C LEU A 69 4.55 -3.46 -8.59
N LEU A 70 5.65 -3.46 -7.81
CA LEU A 70 6.69 -4.48 -7.92
C LEU A 70 6.18 -5.86 -7.49
N GLU A 71 5.33 -5.90 -6.46
CA GLU A 71 4.73 -7.15 -6.02
C GLU A 71 3.70 -7.65 -7.03
N GLU A 72 2.89 -6.77 -7.65
CA GLU A 72 1.95 -7.17 -8.72
C GLU A 72 2.64 -7.75 -9.96
N ASP A 73 3.73 -7.13 -10.41
CA ASP A 73 4.43 -7.59 -11.62
C ASP A 73 5.32 -8.84 -11.36
N TYR A 74 5.73 -9.09 -10.10
CA TYR A 74 6.74 -10.12 -9.77
C TYR A 74 6.36 -11.04 -8.61
N TRP A 75 5.08 -11.16 -8.24
CA TRP A 75 4.67 -12.04 -7.13
C TRP A 75 5.15 -13.49 -7.31
N ASP A 76 5.27 -13.95 -8.55
CA ASP A 76 5.70 -15.30 -8.93
C ASP A 76 7.20 -15.42 -9.25
N LYS A 77 7.96 -14.32 -9.17
CA LYS A 77 9.39 -14.30 -9.52
C LYS A 77 10.28 -14.25 -8.28
N ILE A 78 11.41 -14.95 -8.37
CA ILE A 78 12.41 -15.02 -7.30
C ILE A 78 13.40 -13.84 -7.31
N SER A 79 13.47 -13.09 -8.41
CA SER A 79 14.35 -11.93 -8.59
C SER A 79 13.76 -10.93 -9.59
N TYR A 80 14.22 -9.69 -9.56
CA TYR A 80 13.94 -8.71 -10.61
C TYR A 80 14.93 -8.87 -11.76
N ASN A 81 14.46 -8.68 -12.99
CA ASN A 81 15.28 -8.73 -14.21
C ASN A 81 15.62 -7.32 -14.74
N PHE A 82 15.55 -6.30 -13.89
CA PHE A 82 15.81 -4.91 -14.23
C PHE A 82 16.36 -4.17 -13.01
N THR A 83 17.02 -3.03 -13.25
CA THR A 83 17.65 -2.24 -12.19
C THR A 83 17.03 -0.86 -12.00
N ASN A 84 16.40 -0.30 -13.04
CA ASN A 84 15.86 1.05 -13.04
C ASN A 84 14.34 1.06 -12.78
N LEU A 85 13.88 1.91 -11.85
CA LEU A 85 12.47 2.05 -11.47
C LEU A 85 11.64 2.97 -12.37
N ASN A 86 12.19 3.59 -13.42
CA ASN A 86 11.48 4.59 -14.25
C ASN A 86 10.08 4.15 -14.73
N LYS A 87 9.95 2.90 -15.20
CA LYS A 87 8.64 2.33 -15.57
C LYS A 87 7.66 2.37 -14.39
N TYR A 88 8.10 1.93 -13.21
CA TYR A 88 7.29 1.84 -12.00
C TYR A 88 7.01 3.20 -11.38
N GLU A 89 7.93 4.18 -11.50
CA GLU A 89 7.67 5.57 -11.12
C GLU A 89 6.54 6.17 -11.96
N TYR A 90 6.59 5.93 -13.27
CA TYR A 90 5.55 6.39 -14.19
C TYR A 90 4.20 5.77 -13.82
N LEU A 91 4.14 4.44 -13.70
CA LEU A 91 2.93 3.73 -13.28
C LEU A 91 2.41 4.19 -11.91
N ALA A 92 3.31 4.42 -10.95
CA ALA A 92 2.94 4.94 -9.63
C ALA A 92 2.32 6.33 -9.71
N SER A 93 2.82 7.21 -10.59
CA SER A 93 2.28 8.56 -10.81
C SER A 93 0.90 8.56 -11.47
N GLN A 94 0.60 7.54 -12.26
CA GLN A 94 -0.71 7.38 -12.90
C GLN A 94 -1.75 6.82 -11.92
N ARG A 95 -1.33 5.93 -11.02
CA ARG A 95 -2.24 5.18 -10.14
C ARG A 95 -2.41 5.79 -8.75
N PHE A 96 -1.43 6.51 -8.24
CA PHE A 96 -1.41 6.99 -6.85
C PHE A 96 -1.04 8.47 -6.75
N GLU A 97 -1.66 9.16 -5.81
CA GLU A 97 -1.26 10.50 -5.39
C GLU A 97 -0.10 10.38 -4.38
N LEU A 98 1.12 10.71 -4.82
CA LEU A 98 2.34 10.46 -4.05
C LEU A 98 2.60 11.55 -3.01
N THR A 99 2.55 11.20 -1.72
CA THR A 99 2.75 12.14 -0.60
C THR A 99 4.23 12.38 -0.24
N ASN A 100 5.15 11.57 -0.76
CA ASN A 100 6.60 11.74 -0.58
C ASN A 100 7.30 11.24 -1.85
N LYS A 101 7.77 12.17 -2.68
CA LYS A 101 8.40 11.91 -3.99
C LYS A 101 9.93 11.76 -3.90
N GLU A 102 10.53 11.95 -2.73
CA GLU A 102 11.97 11.91 -2.59
C GLU A 102 12.53 10.49 -2.86
N LYS A 103 13.64 10.43 -3.60
CA LYS A 103 14.26 9.17 -4.06
C LYS A 103 15.22 8.53 -3.04
N ARG A 104 15.23 8.96 -1.77
CA ARG A 104 16.22 8.55 -0.75
C ARG A 104 16.41 7.02 -0.70
N ASP A 105 17.58 6.54 -1.12
CA ASP A 105 18.03 5.13 -1.05
C ASP A 105 17.07 4.08 -1.62
N LEU A 106 16.21 4.47 -2.57
CA LEU A 106 15.16 3.64 -3.15
C LEU A 106 15.23 3.72 -4.68
N ASP A 107 16.42 3.53 -5.23
CA ASP A 107 16.80 3.69 -6.63
C ASP A 107 16.74 2.38 -7.43
N THR A 108 16.72 1.23 -6.75
CA THR A 108 16.63 -0.11 -7.37
C THR A 108 15.45 -0.90 -6.81
N PRO A 109 14.90 -1.88 -7.55
CA PRO A 109 13.80 -2.69 -7.05
C PRO A 109 14.18 -3.51 -5.80
N GLU A 110 15.39 -4.07 -5.71
CA GLU A 110 15.90 -4.71 -4.49
C GLU A 110 15.90 -3.79 -3.26
N LYS A 111 16.26 -2.51 -3.42
CA LYS A 111 16.25 -1.57 -2.29
C LYS A 111 14.84 -1.21 -1.83
N VAL A 112 13.88 -1.21 -2.75
CA VAL A 112 12.48 -0.89 -2.47
C VAL A 112 11.75 -2.08 -1.86
N HIS A 113 11.87 -3.25 -2.49
CA HIS A 113 11.09 -4.44 -2.21
C HIS A 113 11.93 -5.69 -2.50
N PRO A 114 12.89 -6.06 -1.63
CA PRO A 114 13.76 -7.21 -1.87
C PRO A 114 12.95 -8.51 -1.92
N LYS A 115 13.22 -9.40 -2.88
CA LYS A 115 12.55 -10.71 -2.97
C LYS A 115 12.86 -11.64 -1.80
N ASN A 116 14.00 -11.43 -1.13
CA ASN A 116 14.30 -12.02 0.17
C ASN A 116 14.66 -10.93 1.19
N PRO A 117 13.64 -10.34 1.88
CA PRO A 117 13.88 -9.28 2.84
C PRO A 117 14.77 -9.70 4.01
N CYS A 118 14.67 -10.96 4.47
CA CYS A 118 15.52 -11.44 5.57
C CYS A 118 17.00 -11.33 5.22
N ILE A 119 17.39 -11.90 4.07
CA ILE A 119 18.78 -11.86 3.61
C ILE A 119 19.22 -10.41 3.36
N TYR A 120 18.35 -9.59 2.79
CA TYR A 120 18.68 -8.22 2.45
C TYR A 120 18.90 -7.33 3.68
N PHE A 121 18.02 -7.43 4.69
CA PHE A 121 17.99 -6.54 5.84
C PHE A 121 18.76 -7.03 7.08
N ASN A 122 19.16 -8.30 7.16
CA ASN A 122 19.99 -8.80 8.25
C ASN A 122 21.50 -8.52 8.08
N LYS A 123 21.85 -7.61 7.15
CA LYS A 123 23.21 -7.07 7.01
C LYS A 123 23.44 -5.96 8.05
N GLU A 124 24.69 -5.76 8.45
CA GLU A 124 25.07 -4.70 9.39
C GLU A 124 24.61 -3.31 8.90
N GLY A 125 24.12 -2.47 9.83
CA GLY A 125 23.65 -1.11 9.52
C GLY A 125 22.26 -1.01 8.87
N MET A 126 21.53 -2.11 8.68
CA MET A 126 20.24 -2.11 7.97
C MET A 126 19.00 -2.06 8.87
N SER A 127 19.15 -2.05 10.21
CA SER A 127 18.05 -2.13 11.18
C SER A 127 16.97 -1.06 10.99
N LEU A 128 17.37 0.19 10.71
CA LEU A 128 16.41 1.27 10.45
C LEU A 128 15.64 1.04 9.14
N LYS A 129 16.34 0.62 8.07
CA LYS A 129 15.73 0.34 6.77
C LYS A 129 14.75 -0.84 6.86
N LYS A 130 15.11 -1.88 7.62
CA LYS A 130 14.27 -3.03 8.00
C LYS A 130 12.98 -2.58 8.68
N HIS A 131 13.09 -1.77 9.74
CA HIS A 131 11.93 -1.24 10.47
C HIS A 131 11.00 -0.43 9.55
N GLN A 132 11.56 0.48 8.75
CA GLN A 132 10.78 1.28 7.81
C GLN A 132 10.08 0.44 6.74
N TYR A 133 10.72 -0.63 6.27
CA TYR A 133 10.15 -1.56 5.31
C TYR A 133 9.00 -2.37 5.94
N LYS A 134 9.18 -2.94 7.14
CA LYS A 134 8.09 -3.58 7.92
C LYS A 134 6.89 -2.65 8.09
N LYS A 135 7.14 -1.38 8.46
CA LYS A 135 6.10 -0.35 8.59
C LYS A 135 5.38 -0.08 7.27
N ALA A 136 6.09 -0.08 6.15
CA ALA A 136 5.51 0.06 4.83
C ALA A 136 4.58 -1.11 4.49
N LEU A 137 5.06 -2.35 4.68
CA LEU A 137 4.27 -3.57 4.46
C LEU A 137 2.98 -3.58 5.29
N ASN A 138 3.08 -3.33 6.60
CA ASN A 138 1.91 -3.28 7.49
C ASN A 138 0.90 -2.24 7.01
N GLY A 139 1.38 -1.05 6.65
CA GLY A 139 0.50 0.02 6.18
C GLY A 139 -0.04 -0.17 4.76
N ILE A 140 0.38 -1.20 4.02
CA ILE A 140 -0.26 -1.63 2.76
C ILE A 140 -1.28 -2.75 3.10
N LEU A 141 -0.86 -3.74 3.87
CA LEU A 141 -1.65 -4.90 4.28
C LEU A 141 -2.80 -4.57 5.24
N ASP A 142 -2.81 -3.38 5.86
CA ASP A 142 -3.93 -2.84 6.63
C ASP A 142 -5.18 -2.68 5.74
N THR A 143 -5.02 -2.30 4.46
CA THR A 143 -6.12 -2.06 3.50
C THR A 143 -5.72 -2.49 2.07
N PRO A 144 -5.45 -3.78 1.82
CA PRO A 144 -4.78 -4.20 0.59
C PRO A 144 -5.68 -4.07 -0.64
N PHE A 145 -7.01 -4.22 -0.47
CA PHE A 145 -8.01 -4.04 -1.54
C PHE A 145 -8.02 -2.63 -2.14
N TYR A 146 -7.48 -1.65 -1.43
CA TYR A 146 -7.44 -0.26 -1.87
C TYR A 146 -6.20 0.04 -2.73
N PHE A 147 -5.19 -0.83 -2.67
CA PHE A 147 -3.90 -0.61 -3.34
C PHE A 147 -3.61 -1.63 -4.43
N PHE A 148 -4.10 -2.87 -4.30
CA PHE A 148 -3.82 -3.97 -5.21
C PHE A 148 -4.98 -4.24 -6.17
N GLU A 149 -4.63 -4.56 -7.40
CA GLU A 149 -5.50 -5.11 -8.45
C GLU A 149 -5.30 -6.62 -8.61
N VAL A 150 -4.13 -7.15 -8.20
CA VAL A 150 -3.79 -8.58 -8.29
C VAL A 150 -3.89 -9.24 -6.91
N GLU A 151 -4.87 -10.13 -6.73
CA GLU A 151 -5.08 -10.79 -5.43
C GLU A 151 -3.91 -11.69 -5.00
N LYS A 152 -3.26 -12.36 -5.96
CA LYS A 152 -2.06 -13.17 -5.69
C LYS A 152 -0.91 -12.37 -5.10
N ALA A 153 -0.75 -11.12 -5.52
CA ALA A 153 0.27 -10.22 -4.97
C ALA A 153 0.00 -9.89 -3.49
N ILE A 154 -1.28 -9.82 -3.08
CA ILE A 154 -1.65 -9.63 -1.68
C ILE A 154 -1.25 -10.86 -0.86
N GLU A 155 -1.53 -12.06 -1.36
CA GLU A 155 -1.17 -13.33 -0.70
C GLU A 155 0.35 -13.45 -0.48
N THR A 156 1.14 -13.15 -1.51
CA THR A 156 2.61 -13.22 -1.44
C THR A 156 3.19 -12.13 -0.54
N LEU A 157 2.63 -10.92 -0.53
CA LEU A 157 3.07 -9.87 0.37
C LEU A 157 2.78 -10.23 1.84
N ARG A 158 1.62 -10.85 2.12
CA ARG A 158 1.29 -11.38 3.45
C ARG A 158 2.25 -12.47 3.88
N ALA A 159 2.55 -13.43 3.00
CA ALA A 159 3.50 -14.49 3.27
C ALA A 159 4.90 -13.94 3.57
N THR A 160 5.33 -12.94 2.79
CA THR A 160 6.59 -12.23 3.03
C THR A 160 6.61 -11.55 4.40
N ARG A 161 5.54 -10.83 4.75
CA ARG A 161 5.45 -10.14 6.05
C ARG A 161 5.45 -11.11 7.23
N LYS A 162 4.78 -12.25 7.09
CA LYS A 162 4.74 -13.31 8.10
C LYS A 162 6.11 -13.95 8.28
N LYS A 163 6.82 -14.31 7.19
CA LYS A 163 8.20 -14.82 7.27
C LYS A 163 9.14 -13.86 7.99
N MET A 164 8.94 -12.55 7.81
CA MET A 164 9.68 -11.52 8.54
C MET A 164 9.37 -11.52 10.04
N GLU A 165 8.10 -11.63 10.42
CA GLU A 165 7.69 -11.84 11.81
C GLU A 165 8.33 -13.10 12.42
N ASP A 166 8.19 -14.25 11.76
CA ASP A 166 8.60 -15.55 12.30
C ASP A 166 10.11 -15.67 12.49
N ASN A 167 10.92 -15.06 11.61
CA ASN A 167 12.38 -15.15 11.64
C ASN A 167 13.06 -13.97 12.36
N ASP A 168 12.28 -13.08 12.98
CA ASP A 168 12.70 -11.76 13.44
C ASP A 168 13.63 -11.04 12.44
N CYS A 169 13.23 -11.12 11.17
CA CYS A 169 13.85 -10.47 10.03
C CYS A 169 12.87 -9.39 9.50
#